data_AF-A0A4R8ZIT3-F1
#
_entry.id   AF-A0A4R8ZIT3-F1
#
_cell.length_a   1.000
_cell.length_b   1.000
_cell.length_c   1.000
_cell.angle_alpha   90.00
_cell.angle_beta   90.00
_cell.angle_gamma   90.00
#
_symmetry.space_group_name_H-M   'P 1'
#
loop_
_entity.id
_entity.type
_entity.pdbx_description
1 polymer ?
#
loop_
_entity_poly.entity_id
_entity_poly.type
_entity_poly.pdbx_seq_one_letter_code
_entity_poly.pdbx_strand_id
1 'polypeptide(L)'
;MKKKLALSIGVVGAAFLTLSLTVFGMGAAATLNHADPDRPTTHAAESDVPAAAVVSADAIILAPTGTPTTTETSDADSIEPSDIVDPLLSDAFTAMTPDEQANEREWMQTQTITAACMRDKGYAYTFEPFWERDNDNAVRPVTWVNTLPTSEQAAARLALDGDTGAGADYHWDDAGCWGYAVHNMGNDNKH
;
A
#
# COMPACT_ATOMS: atom_id res chain seq x y z
N MET A 1 -1.06 -29.37 -68.34
CA MET A 1 -2.06 -28.42 -68.86
C MET A 1 -2.78 -27.76 -67.70
N LYS A 2 -2.92 -26.43 -67.75
CA LYS A 2 -3.43 -25.54 -66.70
C LYS A 2 -4.96 -25.69 -66.53
N LYS A 3 -5.48 -25.65 -65.29
CA LYS A 3 -6.73 -24.93 -64.95
C LYS A 3 -6.63 -24.32 -63.55
N LYS A 4 -6.70 -22.99 -63.51
CA LYS A 4 -6.91 -22.12 -62.34
C LYS A 4 -8.42 -21.88 -62.17
N LEU A 5 -8.90 -21.57 -60.97
CA LEU A 5 -10.04 -20.69 -60.63
C LEU A 5 -10.08 -20.54 -59.08
N ALA A 6 -9.66 -19.38 -58.55
CA ALA A 6 -10.48 -18.24 -58.08
C ALA A 6 -10.85 -18.39 -56.58
N LEU A 7 -10.18 -17.71 -55.63
CA LEU A 7 -10.25 -16.28 -55.24
C LEU A 7 -11.66 -15.82 -54.82
N SER A 8 -11.89 -15.70 -53.52
CA SER A 8 -12.91 -14.82 -52.95
C SER A 8 -12.35 -14.09 -51.74
N ILE A 9 -12.41 -12.76 -51.86
CA ILE A 9 -11.91 -11.70 -51.00
C ILE A 9 -12.88 -11.48 -49.84
N GLY A 10 -12.35 -11.26 -48.63
CA GLY A 10 -13.09 -10.73 -47.49
C GLY A 10 -12.28 -9.63 -46.80
N VAL A 11 -12.38 -8.41 -47.31
CA VAL A 11 -11.86 -7.19 -46.66
C VAL A 11 -13.06 -6.47 -46.04
N VAL A 12 -13.09 -6.41 -44.70
CA VAL A 12 -13.98 -5.58 -43.89
C VAL A 12 -13.10 -5.10 -42.73
N GLY A 13 -12.93 -3.83 -42.39
CA GLY A 13 -13.40 -2.58 -42.95
C GLY A 13 -12.69 -1.48 -42.15
N ALA A 14 -12.16 -0.47 -42.83
CA ALA A 14 -11.56 0.69 -42.20
C ALA A 14 -12.08 1.95 -42.93
N ALA A 15 -12.89 2.74 -42.23
CA ALA A 15 -13.19 4.16 -42.50
C ALA A 15 -14.03 4.68 -41.31
N PHE A 16 -13.44 5.44 -40.38
CA PHE A 16 -13.34 6.92 -40.33
C PHE A 16 -14.66 7.66 -40.08
N LEU A 17 -14.69 8.48 -39.00
CA LEU A 17 -15.26 9.85 -38.85
C LEU A 17 -15.45 10.16 -37.34
N THR A 18 -14.57 10.91 -36.65
CA THR A 18 -14.38 12.39 -36.53
C THR A 18 -15.07 13.05 -35.31
N LEU A 19 -14.33 14.00 -34.74
CA LEU A 19 -14.75 15.29 -34.16
C LEU A 19 -15.00 15.43 -32.64
N SER A 20 -13.93 15.85 -31.95
CA SER A 20 -13.79 17.06 -31.11
C SER A 20 -14.79 17.41 -29.99
N LEU A 21 -14.25 17.61 -28.77
CA LEU A 21 -14.54 18.81 -27.97
C LEU A 21 -13.29 19.24 -27.19
N THR A 22 -12.84 20.47 -27.45
CA THR A 22 -11.84 21.22 -26.68
C THR A 22 -12.52 21.98 -25.53
N VAL A 23 -11.68 22.56 -24.65
CA VAL A 23 -11.92 23.74 -23.77
C VAL A 23 -12.32 23.38 -22.31
N PHE A 24 -11.81 23.92 -21.18
CA PHE A 24 -10.94 25.02 -20.68
C PHE A 24 -10.16 24.45 -19.44
N GLY A 25 -9.08 24.99 -18.87
CA GLY A 25 -8.62 26.38 -18.88
C GLY A 25 -7.27 26.61 -18.16
N MET A 26 -6.85 27.87 -18.26
CA MET A 26 -5.65 28.48 -17.69
C MET A 26 -5.65 28.53 -16.17
N GLY A 27 -4.46 28.34 -15.58
CA GLY A 27 -3.89 29.35 -14.68
C GLY A 27 -3.52 28.91 -13.27
N ALA A 28 -2.21 28.75 -13.04
CA ALA A 28 -1.51 29.45 -11.95
C ALA A 28 -0.02 29.52 -12.29
N ALA A 29 0.52 30.73 -12.39
CA ALA A 29 1.95 30.96 -12.50
C ALA A 29 2.59 30.65 -11.14
N ALA A 30 3.47 29.65 -11.08
CA ALA A 30 4.44 29.56 -10.01
C ALA A 30 5.54 30.58 -10.31
N THR A 31 5.59 31.64 -9.51
CA THR A 31 6.73 32.55 -9.46
C THR A 31 7.95 31.74 -9.04
N LEU A 32 8.87 31.50 -9.97
CA LEU A 32 10.22 31.03 -9.64
C LEU A 32 10.90 32.14 -8.83
N ASN A 33 11.09 31.90 -7.53
CA ASN A 33 12.09 32.63 -6.78
C ASN A 33 13.45 32.30 -7.39
N HIS A 34 14.04 33.27 -8.08
CA HIS A 34 15.46 33.25 -8.40
C HIS A 34 16.20 33.55 -7.09
N ALA A 35 16.58 32.51 -6.35
CA ALA A 35 17.55 32.64 -5.28
C ALA A 35 18.94 32.67 -5.92
N ASP A 36 19.45 33.90 -5.97
CA ASP A 36 20.78 34.35 -6.36
C ASP A 36 21.91 33.47 -5.79
N PRO A 37 22.89 33.01 -6.59
CA PRO A 37 24.08 32.36 -6.09
C PRO A 37 25.13 33.42 -5.74
N ASP A 38 24.91 34.21 -4.69
CA ASP A 38 25.96 35.06 -4.14
C ASP A 38 26.10 34.88 -2.63
N ARG A 39 27.07 34.02 -2.32
CA ARG A 39 27.70 33.88 -1.01
C ARG A 39 28.78 34.95 -0.88
N PRO A 40 28.66 35.85 0.11
CA PRO A 40 29.81 36.30 0.86
C PRO A 40 29.76 35.68 2.25
N THR A 41 30.72 34.80 2.50
CA THR A 41 31.13 34.40 3.84
C THR A 41 31.64 35.64 4.57
N THR A 42 30.99 36.10 5.62
CA THR A 42 31.61 37.01 6.60
C THR A 42 31.13 36.67 8.00
N HIS A 43 32.09 36.24 8.81
CA HIS A 43 32.02 36.04 10.25
C HIS A 43 31.72 37.36 10.97
N ALA A 44 30.76 37.36 11.89
CA ALA A 44 30.90 38.03 13.20
C ALA A 44 29.74 37.58 14.11
N ALA A 45 30.11 37.03 15.26
CA ALA A 45 29.22 36.70 16.37
C ALA A 45 28.73 37.99 17.05
N GLU A 46 27.48 38.01 17.50
CA GLU A 46 27.15 38.73 18.73
C GLU A 46 26.03 38.00 19.48
N SER A 47 26.25 37.93 20.78
CA SER A 47 25.52 37.17 21.79
C SER A 47 24.33 38.00 22.25
N ASP A 48 23.15 37.40 22.37
CA ASP A 48 22.12 37.89 23.29
C ASP A 48 21.23 36.73 23.77
N VAL A 49 21.45 36.36 25.02
CA VAL A 49 20.56 35.53 25.84
C VAL A 49 19.66 36.48 26.62
N PRO A 50 18.36 36.17 26.76
CA PRO A 50 17.69 36.47 28.02
C PRO A 50 17.26 35.18 28.72
N ALA A 51 17.75 35.05 29.95
CA ALA A 51 17.29 34.07 30.92
C ALA A 51 16.05 34.59 31.67
N ALA A 52 15.30 33.62 32.19
CA ALA A 52 14.37 33.66 33.32
C ALA A 52 12.88 33.92 33.06
N ALA A 53 12.08 32.87 33.30
CA ALA A 53 10.94 32.95 34.22
C ALA A 53 10.67 31.56 34.82
N VAL A 54 10.83 31.47 36.15
CA VAL A 54 10.39 30.35 36.99
C VAL A 54 8.97 30.67 37.45
N VAL A 55 8.01 29.77 37.27
CA VAL A 55 6.77 29.72 38.05
C VAL A 55 6.45 28.26 38.38
N SER A 56 6.13 28.02 39.64
CA SER A 56 5.81 26.74 40.25
C SER A 56 4.31 26.65 40.58
N ALA A 57 3.84 25.42 40.78
CA ALA A 57 2.54 24.96 41.31
C ALA A 57 1.31 25.02 40.38
N ASP A 58 0.74 23.86 40.02
CA ASP A 58 -0.40 23.30 40.76
C ASP A 58 -0.60 21.81 40.42
N ALA A 59 -1.09 21.06 41.39
CA ALA A 59 -1.30 19.63 41.34
C ALA A 59 -2.74 19.34 40.90
N ILE A 60 -2.91 18.57 39.83
CA ILE A 60 -4.17 17.86 39.58
C ILE A 60 -3.85 16.37 39.49
N ILE A 61 -3.90 15.72 40.66
CA ILE A 61 -3.99 14.27 40.76
C ILE A 61 -5.39 13.90 40.28
N LEU A 62 -5.51 13.39 39.06
CA LEU A 62 -6.71 12.67 38.64
C LEU A 62 -6.68 11.30 39.30
N ALA A 63 -7.57 11.09 40.27
CA ALA A 63 -7.87 9.77 40.80
C ALA A 63 -8.64 8.96 39.75
N PRO A 64 -8.21 7.73 39.39
CA PRO A 64 -9.11 6.79 38.74
C PRO A 64 -9.89 6.03 39.82
N THR A 65 -11.07 6.54 40.15
CA THR A 65 -12.14 5.67 40.70
C THR A 65 -12.76 4.95 39.52
N GLY A 66 -12.44 3.66 39.42
CA GLY A 66 -13.01 2.77 38.43
C GLY A 66 -12.68 1.33 38.78
N THR A 67 -13.41 0.77 39.74
CA THR A 67 -13.46 -0.67 39.98
C THR A 67 -13.81 -1.36 38.65
N PRO A 68 -13.05 -2.37 38.17
CA PRO A 68 -13.50 -3.15 37.05
C PRO A 68 -14.71 -3.97 37.51
N THR A 69 -15.88 -3.65 36.94
CA THR A 69 -17.05 -4.53 36.95
C THR A 69 -16.64 -5.83 36.27
N THR A 70 -16.51 -6.89 37.08
CA THR A 70 -16.45 -8.27 36.63
C THR A 70 -17.61 -8.54 35.68
N THR A 71 -17.30 -8.73 34.40
CA THR A 71 -18.20 -9.33 33.41
C THR A 71 -17.60 -10.70 33.07
N GLU A 72 -17.95 -11.69 33.88
CA GLU A 72 -18.00 -13.10 33.48
C GLU A 72 -19.35 -13.30 32.75
N THR A 73 -19.52 -13.99 31.63
CA THR A 73 -18.69 -14.92 30.88
C THR A 73 -19.21 -14.84 29.45
N SER A 74 -18.33 -14.51 28.49
CA SER A 74 -18.56 -14.91 27.11
C SER A 74 -17.58 -16.04 26.88
N ASP A 75 -18.10 -17.23 26.56
CA ASP A 75 -17.33 -18.35 26.02
C ASP A 75 -16.75 -17.96 24.64
N ALA A 76 -15.90 -16.94 24.63
CA ALA A 76 -14.94 -16.73 23.58
C ALA A 76 -13.88 -17.78 23.84
N ASP A 77 -14.01 -18.88 23.10
CA ASP A 77 -12.96 -19.87 22.88
C ASP A 77 -11.63 -19.12 22.86
N SER A 78 -10.87 -19.25 23.94
CA SER A 78 -9.62 -18.54 24.10
C SER A 78 -8.70 -19.16 23.07
N ILE A 79 -8.51 -18.47 21.94
CA ILE A 79 -7.43 -18.74 21.00
C ILE A 79 -6.16 -18.61 21.85
N GLU A 80 -5.62 -19.75 22.29
CA GLU A 80 -4.36 -19.77 23.00
C GLU A 80 -3.32 -19.23 22.03
N PRO A 81 -2.29 -18.49 22.49
CA PRO A 81 -1.23 -17.99 21.61
C PRO A 81 -0.53 -19.10 20.77
N SER A 82 -0.70 -20.37 21.14
CA SER A 82 -0.27 -21.55 20.39
C SER A 82 -1.09 -21.87 19.13
N ASP A 83 -2.26 -21.25 18.95
CA ASP A 83 -3.16 -21.51 17.82
C ASP A 83 -2.82 -20.64 16.59
N ILE A 84 -1.84 -19.74 16.72
CA ILE A 84 -1.26 -19.03 15.57
C ILE A 84 -0.34 -20.01 14.84
N VAL A 85 -0.91 -20.72 13.88
CA VAL A 85 -0.16 -21.59 12.98
C VAL A 85 0.66 -20.73 12.03
N ASP A 86 1.99 -20.91 12.05
CA ASP A 86 2.87 -20.32 11.04
C ASP A 86 2.53 -20.93 9.66
N PRO A 87 2.05 -20.15 8.68
CA PRO A 87 1.68 -20.66 7.36
C PRO A 87 2.88 -21.22 6.58
N LEU A 88 4.11 -20.95 6.99
CA LEU A 88 5.32 -21.57 6.42
C LEU A 88 5.59 -22.98 6.95
N LEU A 89 4.78 -23.46 7.91
CA LEU A 89 4.84 -24.81 8.46
C LEU A 89 3.65 -25.68 8.08
N SER A 90 2.71 -25.18 7.26
CA SER A 90 1.51 -25.92 6.87
C SER A 90 1.82 -27.08 5.93
N ASP A 91 0.92 -28.07 5.92
CA ASP A 91 0.98 -29.19 4.96
C ASP A 91 0.93 -28.69 3.51
N ALA A 92 0.14 -27.64 3.24
CA ALA A 92 0.04 -27.03 1.92
C ALA A 92 1.37 -26.41 1.47
N PHE A 93 2.06 -25.69 2.37
CA PHE A 93 3.37 -25.12 2.09
C PHE A 93 4.45 -26.20 1.90
N THR A 94 4.47 -27.20 2.78
CA THR A 94 5.49 -28.27 2.73
C THR A 94 5.34 -29.20 1.52
N ALA A 95 4.13 -29.31 0.95
CA ALA A 95 3.88 -30.06 -0.28
C ALA A 95 4.41 -29.39 -1.56
N MET A 96 4.74 -28.09 -1.52
CA MET A 96 5.31 -27.36 -2.65
C MET A 96 6.74 -27.78 -2.96
N THR A 97 7.17 -27.55 -4.20
CA THR A 97 8.58 -27.71 -4.60
C THR A 97 9.48 -26.70 -3.87
N PRO A 98 10.80 -26.97 -3.76
CA PRO A 98 11.72 -26.03 -3.12
C PRO A 98 11.72 -24.62 -3.72
N ASP A 99 11.57 -24.50 -5.04
CA ASP A 99 11.55 -23.20 -5.73
C ASP A 99 10.25 -22.43 -5.43
N GLU A 100 9.10 -23.11 -5.43
CA GLU A 100 7.82 -22.53 -5.00
C GLU A 100 7.92 -22.06 -3.55
N GLN A 101 8.44 -22.90 -2.63
CA GLN A 101 8.62 -22.49 -1.24
C GLN A 101 9.55 -21.28 -1.07
N ALA A 102 10.57 -21.13 -1.92
CA ALA A 102 11.45 -19.97 -1.91
C ALA A 102 10.71 -18.70 -2.35
N ASN A 103 9.93 -18.80 -3.43
CA ASN A 103 9.06 -17.73 -3.90
C ASN A 103 8.04 -17.31 -2.83
N GLU A 104 7.43 -18.29 -2.15
CA GLU A 104 6.43 -18.01 -1.11
C GLU A 104 7.02 -17.37 0.14
N ARG A 105 8.26 -17.70 0.50
CA ARG A 105 8.98 -16.97 1.56
C ARG A 105 9.26 -15.52 1.18
N GLU A 106 9.64 -15.26 -0.08
CA GLU A 106 9.83 -13.90 -0.59
C GLU A 106 8.50 -13.12 -0.60
N TRP A 107 7.41 -13.78 -0.97
CA TRP A 107 6.07 -13.20 -0.90
C TRP A 107 5.67 -12.85 0.54
N MET A 108 5.88 -13.74 1.51
CA MET A 108 5.62 -13.46 2.93
C MET A 108 6.42 -12.26 3.45
N GLN A 109 7.68 -12.13 3.03
CA GLN A 109 8.51 -10.97 3.39
C GLN A 109 7.92 -9.67 2.81
N THR A 110 7.51 -9.70 1.54
CA THR A 110 6.85 -8.56 0.89
C THR A 110 5.57 -8.17 1.64
N GLN A 111 4.71 -9.15 1.97
CA GLN A 111 3.48 -8.91 2.74
C GLN A 111 3.76 -8.34 4.14
N THR A 112 4.84 -8.77 4.79
CA THR A 112 5.24 -8.25 6.11
C THR A 112 5.66 -6.78 6.04
N ILE A 113 6.43 -6.40 5.01
CA ILE A 113 6.82 -5.00 4.79
C ILE A 113 5.59 -4.15 4.46
N THR A 114 4.69 -4.66 3.61
CA THR A 114 3.41 -4.00 3.29
C THR A 114 2.57 -3.77 4.55
N ALA A 115 2.44 -4.79 5.41
CA ALA A 115 1.69 -4.68 6.67
C ALA A 115 2.29 -3.63 7.61
N ALA A 116 3.63 -3.56 7.70
CA ALA A 116 4.31 -2.53 8.48
C ALA A 116 4.02 -1.12 7.95
N CYS A 117 4.16 -0.91 6.63
CA CYS A 117 3.84 0.37 5.98
C CYS A 117 2.37 0.77 6.17
N MET A 118 1.44 -0.17 6.02
CA MET A 118 0.01 0.10 6.19
C MET A 118 -0.33 0.47 7.63
N ARG A 119 0.30 -0.18 8.61
CA ARG A 119 0.16 0.16 10.02
C ARG A 119 0.67 1.58 10.30
N ASP A 120 1.76 2.01 9.69
CA ASP A 120 2.27 3.38 9.81
C ASP A 120 1.29 4.41 9.19
N LYS A 121 0.46 3.97 8.24
CA LYS A 121 -0.65 4.76 7.66
C LYS A 121 -1.97 4.63 8.44
N GLY A 122 -1.98 3.93 9.58
CA GLY A 122 -3.15 3.78 10.44
C GLY A 122 -4.07 2.61 10.10
N TYR A 123 -3.63 1.68 9.26
CA TYR A 123 -4.43 0.52 8.83
C TYR A 123 -3.86 -0.80 9.37
N ALA A 124 -4.73 -1.61 9.98
CA ALA A 124 -4.39 -2.99 10.35
C ALA A 124 -4.55 -3.91 9.12
N TYR A 125 -3.58 -3.85 8.21
CA TYR A 125 -3.55 -4.70 7.02
C TYR A 125 -3.36 -6.17 7.39
N THR A 126 -4.26 -7.02 6.89
CA THR A 126 -4.15 -8.48 7.00
C THR A 126 -4.15 -9.09 5.61
N PHE A 127 -3.55 -10.27 5.53
CA PHE A 127 -3.48 -11.04 4.29
C PHE A 127 -3.59 -12.52 4.61
N GLU A 128 -4.10 -13.25 3.63
CA GLU A 128 -4.17 -14.71 3.66
C GLU A 128 -3.23 -15.25 2.59
N PRO A 129 -2.23 -16.06 2.96
CA PRO A 129 -1.37 -16.72 2.00
C PRO A 129 -2.19 -17.58 1.03
N PHE A 130 -1.89 -17.52 -0.27
CA PHE A 130 -2.79 -18.12 -1.25
C PHE A 130 -2.87 -19.64 -1.16
N TRP A 131 -1.82 -20.27 -0.63
CA TRP A 131 -1.77 -21.71 -0.42
C TRP A 131 -2.55 -22.18 0.79
N GLU A 132 -2.90 -21.27 1.70
CA GLU A 132 -3.81 -21.53 2.83
C GLU A 132 -5.28 -21.34 2.42
N ARG A 133 -5.55 -20.78 1.24
CA ARG A 133 -6.91 -20.53 0.78
C ARG A 133 -7.60 -21.85 0.46
N ASP A 134 -8.82 -21.98 0.95
CA ASP A 134 -9.71 -23.05 0.52
C ASP A 134 -9.89 -23.00 -1.00
N ASN A 135 -9.54 -24.10 -1.68
CA ASN A 135 -9.71 -24.23 -3.13
C ASN A 135 -11.19 -24.39 -3.55
N ASP A 136 -12.13 -24.21 -2.63
CA ASP A 136 -13.55 -24.19 -2.94
C ASP A 136 -13.90 -22.89 -3.67
N ASN A 137 -13.96 -22.99 -5.01
CA ASN A 137 -14.31 -21.89 -5.91
C ASN A 137 -15.66 -21.21 -5.60
N ALA A 138 -16.49 -21.77 -4.71
CA ALA A 138 -17.74 -21.17 -4.27
C ALA A 138 -17.54 -19.93 -3.36
N VAL A 139 -16.41 -19.83 -2.64
CA VAL A 139 -16.13 -18.72 -1.71
C VAL A 139 -14.85 -18.02 -2.16
N ARG A 140 -14.99 -16.92 -2.91
CA ARG A 140 -13.82 -16.05 -3.18
C ARG A 140 -13.42 -15.36 -1.87
N PRO A 141 -12.13 -15.33 -1.51
CA PRO A 141 -11.66 -14.58 -0.36
C PRO A 141 -12.11 -13.13 -0.46
N VAL A 142 -12.67 -12.61 0.63
CA VAL A 142 -12.98 -11.19 0.75
C VAL A 142 -11.65 -10.45 0.79
N THR A 143 -11.42 -9.51 -0.13
CA THR A 143 -10.23 -8.67 -0.08
C THR A 143 -10.23 -7.86 1.22
N TRP A 144 -9.08 -7.70 1.87
CA TRP A 144 -8.98 -6.98 3.15
C TRP A 144 -9.67 -5.61 3.12
N VAL A 145 -9.53 -4.86 2.04
CA VAL A 145 -10.19 -3.54 1.90
C VAL A 145 -11.71 -3.63 2.07
N ASN A 146 -12.34 -4.71 1.62
CA ASN A 146 -13.79 -4.87 1.70
C ASN A 146 -14.29 -5.19 3.11
N THR A 147 -13.39 -5.52 4.05
CA THR A 147 -13.74 -5.69 5.47
C THR A 147 -13.77 -4.36 6.23
N LEU A 148 -13.24 -3.28 5.63
CA LEU A 148 -13.23 -1.93 6.21
C LEU A 148 -14.58 -1.22 6.01
N PRO A 149 -14.91 -0.24 6.88
CA PRO A 149 -16.03 0.66 6.64
C PRO A 149 -15.94 1.32 5.27
N THR A 150 -17.07 1.43 4.55
CA THR A 150 -17.11 1.99 3.18
C THR A 150 -16.42 3.35 3.05
N SER A 151 -16.51 4.19 4.09
CA SER A 151 -15.87 5.51 4.14
C SER A 151 -14.34 5.47 4.12
N GLU A 152 -13.72 4.36 4.53
CA GLU A 152 -12.27 4.22 4.63
C GLU A 152 -11.67 3.52 3.41
N GLN A 153 -12.47 2.76 2.66
CA GLN A 153 -11.95 1.87 1.62
C GLN A 153 -11.17 2.58 0.53
N ALA A 154 -11.59 3.77 0.10
CA ALA A 154 -10.89 4.52 -0.95
C ALA A 154 -9.49 4.96 -0.48
N ALA A 155 -9.39 5.50 0.74
CA ALA A 155 -8.13 5.88 1.33
C ALA A 155 -7.22 4.67 1.62
N ALA A 156 -7.81 3.55 2.05
CA ALA A 156 -7.08 2.29 2.27
C ALA A 156 -6.51 1.70 0.96
N ARG A 157 -7.27 1.75 -0.15
CA ARG A 157 -6.77 1.35 -1.48
C ARG A 157 -5.63 2.25 -1.93
N LEU A 158 -5.78 3.56 -1.81
CA LEU A 158 -4.73 4.50 -2.17
C LEU A 158 -3.47 4.30 -1.32
N ALA A 159 -3.61 4.02 -0.02
CA ALA A 159 -2.49 3.71 0.85
C ALA A 159 -1.77 2.41 0.44
N LEU A 160 -2.53 1.38 0.05
CA LEU A 160 -1.99 0.07 -0.32
C LEU A 160 -1.34 0.08 -1.71
N ASP A 161 -2.09 0.55 -2.71
CA ASP A 161 -1.78 0.39 -4.13
C ASP A 161 -1.22 1.68 -4.78
N GLY A 162 -1.40 2.84 -4.14
CA GLY A 162 -0.97 4.13 -4.67
C GLY A 162 -1.77 4.61 -5.88
N ASP A 163 -1.19 5.56 -6.62
CA ASP A 163 -1.71 6.17 -7.85
C ASP A 163 -0.60 6.26 -8.94
N THR A 164 0.14 5.17 -9.10
CA THR A 164 1.34 5.08 -9.94
C THR A 164 1.09 4.92 -11.45
N GLY A 165 -0.18 4.76 -11.86
CA GLY A 165 -0.48 4.36 -13.23
C GLY A 165 0.04 2.95 -13.56
N ALA A 166 0.52 2.72 -14.79
CA ALA A 166 1.04 1.43 -15.24
C ALA A 166 2.10 1.56 -16.35
N GLY A 167 2.91 0.53 -16.54
CA GLY A 167 3.86 0.45 -17.65
C GLY A 167 5.01 1.46 -17.50
N ALA A 168 5.23 2.30 -18.52
CA ALA A 168 6.33 3.27 -18.53
C ALA A 168 6.16 4.41 -17.51
N ASP A 169 4.94 4.64 -17.05
CA ASP A 169 4.61 5.68 -16.06
C ASP A 169 4.74 5.17 -14.61
N TYR A 170 5.03 3.87 -14.42
CA TYR A 170 5.14 3.27 -13.09
C TYR A 170 6.35 3.80 -12.33
N HIS A 171 6.08 4.30 -11.12
CA HIS A 171 7.05 4.71 -10.12
C HIS A 171 6.70 4.08 -8.77
N TRP A 172 7.66 3.36 -8.18
CA TRP A 172 7.41 2.57 -6.95
C TRP A 172 7.00 3.45 -5.77
N ASP A 173 7.46 4.70 -5.73
CA ASP A 173 7.15 5.69 -4.69
C ASP A 173 5.72 6.22 -4.78
N ASP A 174 5.12 6.18 -5.97
CA ASP A 174 3.72 6.49 -6.20
C ASP A 174 2.81 5.26 -6.06
N ALA A 175 3.36 4.06 -5.88
CA ALA A 175 2.64 2.78 -5.87
C ALA A 175 2.24 2.30 -4.46
N GLY A 176 2.15 3.23 -3.51
CA GLY A 176 1.68 2.97 -2.15
C GLY A 176 2.58 2.04 -1.35
N CYS A 177 2.02 1.37 -0.35
CA CYS A 177 2.76 0.44 0.49
C CYS A 177 3.21 -0.83 -0.24
N TRP A 178 2.46 -1.27 -1.26
CA TRP A 178 2.86 -2.40 -2.09
C TRP A 178 4.12 -2.06 -2.90
N GLY A 179 4.13 -0.93 -3.59
CA GLY A 179 5.29 -0.45 -4.34
C GLY A 179 6.53 -0.28 -3.46
N TYR A 180 6.36 0.35 -2.30
CA TYR A 180 7.43 0.46 -1.30
C TYR A 180 7.98 -0.91 -0.88
N ALA A 181 7.13 -1.91 -0.63
CA ALA A 181 7.58 -3.24 -0.24
C ALA A 181 8.37 -3.94 -1.35
N VAL A 182 7.85 -3.90 -2.58
CA VAL A 182 8.52 -4.45 -3.78
C VAL A 182 9.88 -3.78 -4.01
N HIS A 183 9.97 -2.46 -3.86
CA HIS A 183 11.21 -1.71 -3.97
C HIS A 183 12.25 -2.12 -2.94
N ASN A 184 11.86 -2.20 -1.66
CA ASN A 184 12.77 -2.63 -0.59
C ASN A 184 13.28 -4.05 -0.76
N MET A 185 12.46 -4.92 -1.36
CA MET A 185 12.86 -6.29 -1.70
C MET A 185 13.76 -6.35 -2.94
N GLY A 186 13.95 -5.25 -3.67
CA GLY A 186 14.72 -5.19 -4.91
C GLY A 186 13.98 -5.81 -6.10
N ASN A 187 12.64 -5.82 -6.06
CA ASN A 187 11.78 -6.56 -6.99
C ASN A 187 11.14 -5.70 -8.09
N ASP A 188 11.44 -4.40 -8.17
CA ASP A 188 10.79 -3.46 -9.11
C ASP A 188 10.90 -3.87 -10.59
N ASN A 189 11.94 -4.63 -10.94
CA ASN A 189 12.23 -5.06 -12.31
C ASN A 189 12.00 -6.57 -12.53
N LYS A 190 11.33 -7.25 -11.60
CA LYS A 190 10.91 -8.65 -11.78
C LYS A 190 9.51 -8.64 -12.42
N HIS A 191 9.38 -9.20 -13.61
CA HIS A 191 8.11 -9.34 -14.35
C HIS A 191 7.94 -10.76 -14.87
#